data_AF-A0A7K5XFD8-F1
#
_entry.id   AF-A0A7K5XFD8-F1
#
_cell.length_a   1.000
_cell.length_b   1.000
_cell.length_c   1.000
_cell.angle_alpha   90.00
_cell.angle_beta   90.00
_cell.angle_gamma   90.00
#
_symmetry.space_group_name_H-M   'P 1'
#
loop_
_entity.id
_entity.type
_entity.pdbx_description
1 polymer ?
#
loop_
_entity_poly.entity_id
_entity_poly.type
_entity_poly.pdbx_seq_one_letter_code
_entity_poly.pdbx_strand_id
1 'polypeptide(L)'
;LQQEKAEWESLNKLLLRHGLKPVSLASCRNIPDMIVLDSESSLGLRLALKTLVEDTDRHQKMMQGLMEANRCLRDEIRQERGRASRQEQRANDLENVVKNIKSKICQLEDETIAKVCQQQNQVKELQKDQQLSQAKFQQQQEKLQEQEEIIAHLQKELCKVGIEEQQRVSTQNKMFCRFCKRAPKSLLDQHKLNQFIFPNRQYKKDEDQAQREVKSKEEFLNLDATPNYRALLMSFQKQLIETKARNEQLLLENINLKKDLEIRPTAQELKLYKHQVKKLEKTLQKTIQ
;
A
#
# COMPACT_ATOMS: atom_id res chain seq x y z
N LEU A 1 -39.08 -66.78 -69.58
CA LEU A 1 -38.54 -65.86 -70.61
C LEU A 1 -39.00 -64.40 -70.43
N GLN A 2 -40.28 -64.06 -70.40
CA GLN A 2 -40.70 -62.64 -70.21
C GLN A 2 -40.31 -62.07 -68.84
N GLN A 3 -40.48 -62.84 -67.76
CA GLN A 3 -40.08 -62.44 -66.41
C GLN A 3 -38.55 -62.24 -66.28
N GLU A 4 -37.77 -63.17 -66.84
CA GLU A 4 -36.30 -63.07 -66.85
C GLU A 4 -35.79 -61.85 -67.64
N LYS A 5 -36.44 -61.50 -68.76
CA LYS A 5 -36.17 -60.25 -69.49
C LYS A 5 -36.40 -59.02 -68.61
N ALA A 6 -37.52 -58.95 -67.89
CA ALA A 6 -37.83 -57.83 -67.01
C ALA A 6 -36.84 -57.70 -65.83
N GLU A 7 -36.39 -58.82 -65.27
CA GLU A 7 -35.39 -58.82 -64.19
C GLU A 7 -34.00 -58.39 -64.70
N TRP A 8 -33.58 -58.83 -65.89
CA TRP A 8 -32.37 -58.34 -66.54
C TRP A 8 -32.46 -56.85 -66.92
N GLU A 9 -33.61 -56.37 -67.38
CA GLU A 9 -33.83 -54.94 -67.63
C GLU A 9 -33.74 -54.11 -66.35
N SER A 10 -34.27 -54.61 -65.23
CA SER A 10 -34.13 -53.97 -63.92
C SER A 10 -32.67 -53.91 -63.47
N LEU A 11 -31.93 -55.01 -63.62
CA LEU A 11 -30.52 -55.10 -63.26
C LEU A 11 -29.65 -54.22 -64.18
N ASN A 12 -29.95 -54.17 -65.47
CA ASN A 12 -29.26 -53.31 -66.44
C ASN A 12 -29.43 -51.83 -66.13
N LYS A 13 -30.60 -51.40 -65.63
CA LYS A 13 -30.79 -50.02 -65.14
C LYS A 13 -29.87 -49.72 -63.96
N LEU A 14 -29.65 -50.70 -63.09
CA LEU A 14 -28.75 -50.55 -61.93
C LEU A 14 -27.29 -50.52 -62.38
N LEU A 15 -26.88 -51.43 -63.27
CA LEU A 15 -25.53 -51.44 -63.86
C LEU A 15 -25.20 -50.12 -64.55
N LEU A 16 -26.13 -49.58 -65.34
CA LEU A 16 -25.95 -48.29 -66.02
C LEU A 16 -25.78 -47.12 -65.03
N ARG A 17 -26.49 -47.12 -63.90
CA ARG A 17 -26.30 -46.11 -62.84
C ARG A 17 -24.88 -46.12 -62.27
N HIS A 18 -24.25 -47.30 -62.28
CA HIS A 18 -22.87 -47.52 -61.85
C HIS A 18 -21.85 -47.42 -63.01
N GLY A 19 -22.27 -46.98 -64.20
CA GLY A 19 -21.41 -46.83 -65.37
C GLY A 19 -20.99 -48.14 -66.04
N LEU A 20 -21.63 -49.26 -65.68
CA LEU A 20 -21.37 -50.60 -66.23
C LEU A 20 -22.22 -50.86 -67.48
N LYS A 21 -21.71 -51.71 -68.38
CA LYS A 21 -22.41 -52.07 -69.62
C LYS A 21 -23.60 -53.01 -69.35
N PRO A 22 -24.74 -52.86 -70.05
CA PRO A 22 -25.90 -53.73 -69.87
C PRO A 22 -25.65 -55.12 -70.46
N VAL A 23 -26.23 -56.14 -69.84
CA VAL A 23 -26.24 -57.53 -70.30
C VAL A 23 -27.41 -57.73 -71.27
N SER A 24 -27.13 -58.17 -72.49
CA SER A 24 -28.15 -58.45 -73.50
C SER A 24 -28.47 -59.95 -73.57
N LEU A 25 -29.76 -60.27 -73.72
CA LEU A 25 -30.22 -61.64 -73.99
C LEU A 25 -30.17 -61.88 -75.51
N ALA A 26 -29.33 -62.81 -75.96
CA ALA A 26 -29.25 -63.15 -77.39
C ALA A 26 -30.48 -63.92 -77.86
N SER A 27 -30.95 -63.62 -79.07
CA SER A 27 -31.85 -64.49 -79.82
C SER A 27 -31.01 -65.53 -80.56
N CYS A 28 -31.25 -66.83 -80.35
CA CYS A 28 -30.49 -67.95 -80.90
C CYS A 28 -30.15 -67.78 -82.40
N ARG A 29 -28.98 -67.22 -82.69
CA ARG A 29 -28.21 -67.42 -83.92
C ARG A 29 -26.80 -67.69 -83.45
N ASN A 30 -26.19 -68.76 -83.95
CA ASN A 30 -24.84 -69.17 -83.58
C ASN A 30 -23.84 -68.10 -84.02
N ILE A 31 -23.58 -67.15 -83.13
CA ILE A 31 -22.53 -66.14 -83.26
C ILE A 31 -21.34 -66.70 -82.48
N PRO A 32 -20.16 -66.89 -83.10
CA PRO A 32 -18.95 -67.25 -82.35
C PRO A 32 -18.67 -66.13 -81.35
N ASP A 33 -18.31 -66.49 -80.11
CA ASP A 33 -18.06 -65.61 -78.94
C ASP A 33 -19.23 -65.35 -77.97
N MET A 34 -20.36 -66.05 -78.08
CA MET A 34 -21.43 -65.99 -77.05
C MET A 34 -21.35 -67.13 -76.03
N ILE A 35 -21.37 -66.76 -74.74
CA ILE A 35 -21.50 -67.71 -73.63
C ILE A 35 -22.98 -68.07 -73.46
N VAL A 36 -23.31 -69.34 -73.67
CA VAL A 36 -24.67 -69.86 -73.43
C VAL A 36 -24.74 -70.32 -71.98
N LEU A 37 -25.63 -69.70 -71.21
CA LEU A 37 -25.93 -70.09 -69.83
C LEU A 37 -27.23 -70.89 -69.81
N ASP A 38 -27.25 -71.96 -69.02
CA ASP A 38 -28.50 -72.62 -68.65
C ASP A 38 -29.30 -71.73 -67.68
N SER A 39 -30.57 -72.06 -67.46
CA SER A 39 -31.48 -71.25 -66.64
C SER A 39 -31.01 -71.12 -65.19
N GLU A 40 -30.34 -72.14 -64.65
CA GLU A 40 -29.84 -72.13 -63.28
C GLU A 40 -28.62 -71.21 -63.14
N SER A 41 -27.65 -71.32 -64.06
CA SER A 41 -26.49 -70.41 -64.10
C SER A 41 -26.87 -68.96 -64.37
N SER A 42 -27.85 -68.69 -65.24
CA SER A 42 -28.39 -67.33 -65.49
C SER A 42 -29.01 -66.74 -64.23
N LEU A 43 -29.81 -67.53 -63.50
CA LEU A 43 -30.41 -67.10 -62.24
C LEU A 43 -29.34 -66.82 -61.17
N GLY A 44 -28.37 -67.73 -61.00
CA GLY A 44 -27.26 -67.56 -60.07
C GLY A 44 -26.44 -66.30 -60.36
N LEU A 45 -26.09 -66.06 -61.63
CA LEU A 45 -25.34 -64.87 -62.04
C LEU A 45 -26.13 -63.57 -61.80
N ARG A 46 -27.44 -63.58 -62.07
CA ARG A 46 -28.32 -62.42 -61.83
C ARG A 46 -28.39 -62.07 -60.35
N LEU A 47 -28.56 -63.07 -59.48
CA LEU A 47 -28.58 -62.88 -58.03
C LEU A 47 -27.22 -62.37 -57.51
N ALA A 48 -26.12 -62.93 -58.01
CA ALA A 48 -24.78 -62.50 -57.65
C ALA A 48 -24.51 -61.04 -58.06
N LEU A 49 -24.83 -60.67 -59.30
CA LEU A 49 -24.69 -59.30 -59.79
C LEU A 49 -25.57 -58.32 -59.02
N LYS A 50 -26.83 -58.68 -58.76
CA LYS A 50 -27.73 -57.85 -57.97
C LYS A 50 -27.18 -57.58 -56.57
N THR A 51 -26.74 -58.63 -55.89
CA THR A 51 -26.17 -58.53 -54.53
C THR A 51 -24.90 -57.68 -54.53
N LEU A 52 -24.01 -57.87 -55.50
CA LEU A 52 -22.75 -57.11 -55.59
C LEU A 52 -22.98 -55.62 -55.82
N VAL A 53 -23.97 -55.26 -56.65
CA VAL A 53 -24.27 -53.85 -56.92
C VAL A 53 -24.96 -53.20 -55.73
N GLU A 54 -25.89 -53.90 -55.07
CA GLU A 54 -26.51 -53.41 -53.83
C GLU A 54 -25.48 -53.23 -52.70
N ASP A 55 -24.49 -54.11 -52.61
CA ASP A 55 -23.39 -54.00 -51.65
C ASP A 55 -22.44 -52.83 -51.99
N THR A 56 -22.16 -52.62 -53.28
CA THR A 56 -21.38 -51.46 -53.75
C THR A 56 -22.08 -50.15 -53.40
N ASP A 57 -23.40 -50.05 -53.59
CA ASP A 57 -24.20 -48.90 -53.19
C ASP A 57 -24.15 -48.64 -51.67
N ARG A 58 -24.21 -49.72 -50.87
CA ARG A 58 -24.09 -49.63 -49.40
C ARG A 58 -22.72 -49.12 -48.99
N HIS A 59 -21.65 -49.66 -49.58
CA HIS A 59 -20.28 -49.23 -49.32
C HIS A 59 -20.05 -47.77 -49.74
N GLN A 60 -20.58 -47.34 -50.88
CA GLN A 60 -20.47 -45.94 -51.32
C GLN A 60 -21.15 -44.98 -50.34
N LYS A 61 -22.35 -45.31 -49.86
CA LYS A 61 -23.05 -44.52 -48.83
C LYS A 61 -22.27 -44.46 -47.52
N MET A 62 -21.73 -45.60 -47.08
CA MET A 62 -20.90 -45.65 -45.87
C MET A 62 -19.64 -44.79 -46.03
N MET A 63 -18.97 -44.86 -47.18
CA MET A 63 -17.78 -44.07 -47.48
C MET A 63 -18.09 -42.58 -47.47
N GLN A 64 -19.21 -42.15 -48.05
CA GLN A 64 -19.67 -40.76 -48.01
C GLN A 64 -19.93 -40.30 -46.57
N GLY A 65 -20.65 -41.09 -45.77
CA GLY A 65 -20.89 -40.78 -44.36
C GLY A 65 -19.59 -40.70 -43.54
N LEU A 66 -18.63 -41.58 -43.80
CA LEU A 66 -17.30 -41.52 -43.16
C LEU A 66 -16.50 -40.28 -43.57
N MET A 67 -16.56 -39.88 -44.84
CA MET A 67 -15.89 -38.65 -45.30
C MET A 67 -16.49 -37.40 -44.66
N GLU A 68 -17.81 -37.33 -44.56
CA GLU A 68 -18.53 -36.24 -43.89
C GLU A 68 -18.19 -36.20 -42.40
N ALA A 69 -18.26 -37.33 -41.71
CA ALA A 69 -17.89 -37.43 -40.30
C ALA A 69 -16.42 -37.03 -40.07
N ASN A 70 -15.48 -37.46 -40.94
CA ASN A 70 -14.07 -37.07 -40.84
C ASN A 70 -13.89 -35.56 -41.00
N ARG A 71 -14.64 -34.93 -41.91
CA ARG A 71 -14.61 -33.48 -42.11
C ARG A 71 -15.12 -32.75 -40.87
N CYS A 72 -16.27 -33.15 -40.32
CA CYS A 72 -16.80 -32.59 -39.09
C CYS A 72 -15.82 -32.71 -37.92
N LEU A 73 -15.21 -33.88 -37.73
CA LEU A 73 -14.20 -34.10 -36.70
C LEU A 73 -12.97 -33.18 -36.87
N ARG A 74 -12.53 -32.93 -38.11
CA ARG A 74 -11.42 -31.98 -38.35
C ARG A 74 -11.80 -30.56 -37.96
N ASP A 75 -13.03 -30.14 -38.24
CA ASP A 75 -13.52 -28.81 -37.88
C ASP A 75 -13.65 -28.65 -36.36
N GLU A 76 -14.16 -29.68 -35.66
CA GLU A 76 -14.20 -29.73 -34.20
C GLU A 76 -12.80 -29.66 -33.58
N ILE A 77 -11.84 -30.45 -34.07
CA ILE A 77 -10.45 -30.40 -33.60
C ILE A 77 -9.86 -29.01 -33.80
N ARG A 78 -10.14 -28.35 -34.92
CA ARG A 78 -9.66 -26.99 -35.18
C ARG A 78 -10.28 -25.99 -34.20
N GLN A 79 -11.57 -26.12 -33.92
CA GLN A 79 -12.27 -25.27 -32.95
C GLN A 79 -11.71 -25.46 -31.53
N GLU A 80 -11.52 -26.71 -31.10
CA GLU A 80 -10.99 -27.04 -29.78
C GLU A 80 -9.54 -26.57 -29.62
N ARG A 81 -8.69 -26.70 -30.65
CA ARG A 81 -7.35 -26.09 -30.65
C ARG A 81 -7.42 -24.57 -30.46
N GLY A 82 -8.37 -23.91 -31.11
CA GLY A 82 -8.60 -22.47 -30.92
C GLY A 82 -9.06 -22.13 -29.49
N ARG A 83 -9.88 -22.97 -28.87
CA ARG A 83 -10.30 -22.81 -27.46
C ARG A 83 -9.12 -23.03 -26.51
N ALA A 84 -8.34 -24.08 -26.70
CA ALA A 84 -7.16 -24.40 -25.92
C ALA A 84 -6.11 -23.28 -25.97
N SER A 85 -5.80 -22.76 -27.16
CA SER A 85 -4.86 -21.64 -27.32
C SER A 85 -5.31 -20.37 -26.58
N ARG A 86 -6.61 -20.03 -26.63
CA ARG A 86 -7.14 -18.90 -25.83
C ARG A 86 -7.04 -19.15 -24.34
N GLN A 87 -7.25 -20.39 -23.90
CA GLN A 87 -7.17 -20.74 -22.48
C GLN A 87 -5.71 -20.72 -21.98
N GLU A 88 -4.77 -21.17 -22.80
CA GLU A 88 -3.32 -21.08 -22.55
C GLU A 88 -2.89 -19.61 -22.43
N GLN A 89 -3.30 -18.75 -23.36
CA GLN A 89 -2.99 -17.31 -23.27
C GLN A 89 -3.51 -16.70 -21.96
N ARG A 90 -4.76 -17.02 -21.59
CA ARG A 90 -5.34 -16.54 -20.31
C ARG A 90 -4.57 -17.05 -19.10
N ALA A 91 -4.12 -18.30 -19.12
CA ALA A 91 -3.31 -18.87 -18.04
C ALA A 91 -1.97 -18.14 -17.91
N ASN A 92 -1.30 -17.86 -19.03
CA ASN A 92 -0.04 -17.10 -19.07
C ASN A 92 -0.23 -15.66 -18.56
N ASP A 93 -1.31 -14.99 -18.96
CA ASP A 93 -1.63 -13.64 -18.48
C ASP A 93 -1.84 -13.62 -16.96
N LEU A 94 -2.58 -14.61 -16.43
CA LEU A 94 -2.79 -14.78 -14.99
C LEU A 94 -1.49 -15.10 -14.25
N GLU A 95 -0.62 -15.93 -14.81
CA GLU A 95 0.69 -16.22 -14.23
C GLU A 95 1.55 -14.96 -14.11
N ASN A 96 1.55 -14.11 -15.15
CA ASN A 96 2.24 -12.83 -15.13
C ASN A 96 1.68 -11.89 -14.05
N VAL A 97 0.36 -11.81 -13.90
CA VAL A 97 -0.28 -11.03 -12.83
C VAL A 97 0.14 -11.56 -11.45
N VAL A 98 0.11 -12.87 -11.25
CA VAL A 98 0.54 -13.49 -9.98
C VAL A 98 2.01 -13.20 -9.70
N LYS A 99 2.89 -13.28 -10.70
CA LYS A 99 4.31 -12.96 -10.56
C LYS A 99 4.52 -11.50 -10.15
N ASN A 100 3.78 -10.57 -10.73
CA ASN A 100 3.83 -9.15 -10.38
C ASN A 100 3.29 -8.85 -8.98
N ILE A 101 2.22 -9.54 -8.56
CA ILE A 101 1.69 -9.42 -7.20
C ILE A 101 2.71 -9.95 -6.19
N LYS A 102 3.31 -11.11 -6.46
CA LYS A 102 4.36 -11.69 -5.60
C LYS A 102 5.54 -10.74 -5.43
N SER A 103 6.05 -10.16 -6.52
CA SER A 103 7.16 -9.20 -6.43
C SER A 103 6.76 -7.94 -5.66
N LYS A 104 5.53 -7.45 -5.82
CA LYS A 104 5.05 -6.29 -5.07
C LYS A 104 4.88 -6.58 -3.57
N ILE A 105 4.41 -7.77 -3.21
CA ILE A 105 4.32 -8.21 -1.80
C ILE A 105 5.72 -8.22 -1.19
N CYS A 106 6.69 -8.88 -1.83
CA CYS A 106 8.06 -8.95 -1.30
C CYS A 106 8.67 -7.55 -1.13
N GLN A 107 8.48 -6.64 -2.10
CA GLN A 107 8.93 -5.26 -1.97
C GLN A 107 8.31 -4.54 -0.77
N LEU A 108 7.00 -4.70 -0.55
CA LEU A 108 6.31 -4.07 0.58
C LEU A 108 6.74 -4.67 1.92
N GLU A 109 6.98 -5.98 1.97
CA GLU A 109 7.53 -6.66 3.14
C GLU A 109 8.93 -6.13 3.47
N ASP A 110 9.82 -6.06 2.47
CA ASP A 110 11.18 -5.52 2.63
C ASP A 110 11.19 -4.06 3.07
N GLU A 111 10.35 -3.22 2.46
CA GLU A 111 10.19 -1.81 2.87
C GLU A 111 9.67 -1.69 4.31
N THR A 112 8.76 -2.56 4.72
CA THR A 112 8.21 -2.57 6.08
C THR A 112 9.26 -3.01 7.09
N ILE A 113 10.01 -4.08 6.79
CA ILE A 113 11.13 -4.55 7.61
C ILE A 113 12.18 -3.44 7.75
N ALA A 114 12.56 -2.77 6.65
CA ALA A 114 13.51 -1.68 6.68
C ALA A 114 13.05 -0.51 7.55
N LYS A 115 11.77 -0.10 7.45
CA LYS A 115 11.18 0.95 8.29
C LYS A 115 11.17 0.58 9.77
N VAL A 116 10.79 -0.65 10.10
CA VAL A 116 10.81 -1.15 11.50
C VAL A 116 12.24 -1.17 12.05
N CYS A 117 13.21 -1.64 11.27
CA CYS A 117 14.63 -1.60 11.66
C CYS A 117 15.13 -0.18 11.91
N GLN A 118 14.76 0.77 11.04
CA GLN A 118 15.12 2.18 11.21
C GLN A 118 14.49 2.77 12.48
N GLN A 119 13.20 2.54 12.70
CA GLN A 119 12.49 3.02 13.89
C GLN A 119 13.06 2.41 15.16
N GLN A 120 13.38 1.11 15.16
CA GLN A 120 13.99 0.44 16.29
C GLN A 120 15.35 1.06 16.65
N ASN A 121 16.15 1.44 15.65
CA ASN A 121 17.43 2.12 15.89
C ASN A 121 17.22 3.52 16.47
N GLN A 122 16.23 4.29 15.97
CA GLN A 122 15.89 5.60 16.54
C GLN A 122 15.44 5.48 18.00
N VAL A 123 14.59 4.50 18.32
CA VAL A 123 14.15 4.26 19.71
C VAL A 123 15.33 3.91 20.61
N LYS A 124 16.27 3.07 20.14
CA LYS A 124 17.49 2.73 20.89
C LYS A 124 18.34 3.97 21.19
N GLU A 125 18.53 4.87 20.23
CA GLU A 125 19.28 6.11 20.46
C GLU A 125 18.56 7.04 21.45
N LEU A 126 17.24 7.22 21.30
CA LEU A 126 16.45 8.00 22.26
C LEU A 126 16.48 7.43 23.68
N GLN A 127 16.51 6.10 23.83
CA GLN A 127 16.67 5.46 25.13
C GLN A 127 18.04 5.76 25.77
N LYS A 128 19.12 5.78 24.98
CA LYS A 128 20.45 6.18 25.47
C LYS A 128 20.46 7.64 25.90
N ASP A 129 19.88 8.53 25.09
CA ASP A 129 19.78 9.96 25.41
C ASP A 129 18.97 10.20 26.69
N GLN A 130 17.87 9.46 26.87
CA GLN A 130 17.07 9.51 28.10
C GLN A 130 17.89 9.10 29.32
N GLN A 131 18.63 7.99 29.25
CA GLN A 131 19.49 7.53 30.35
C GLN A 131 20.58 8.55 30.69
N LEU A 132 21.23 9.12 29.67
CA LEU A 132 22.25 10.17 29.86
C LEU A 132 21.65 11.44 30.49
N SER A 133 20.48 11.86 30.05
CA SER A 133 19.77 13.01 30.63
C SER A 133 19.36 12.75 32.07
N GLN A 134 18.86 11.56 32.38
CA GLN A 134 18.49 11.15 33.74
C GLN A 134 19.69 11.14 34.69
N ALA A 135 20.83 10.60 34.26
CA ALA A 135 22.06 10.62 35.04
C ALA A 135 22.54 12.06 35.33
N LYS A 136 22.47 12.96 34.33
CA LYS A 136 22.81 14.38 34.53
C LYS A 136 21.86 15.06 35.51
N PHE A 137 20.56 14.77 35.44
CA PHE A 137 19.57 15.31 36.36
C PHE A 137 19.86 14.88 37.81
N GLN A 138 20.14 13.60 38.03
CA GLN A 138 20.50 13.07 39.35
C GLN A 138 21.77 13.75 39.89
N GLN A 139 22.81 13.88 39.06
CA GLN A 139 24.04 14.57 39.46
C GLN A 139 23.80 16.04 39.83
N GLN A 140 22.93 16.74 39.10
CA GLN A 140 22.58 18.13 39.44
C GLN A 140 21.77 18.22 40.74
N GLN A 141 20.90 17.25 40.99
CA GLN A 141 20.12 17.16 42.22
C GLN A 141 21.02 16.95 43.45
N GLU A 142 22.02 16.08 43.36
CA GLU A 142 23.02 15.86 44.43
C GLU A 142 23.80 17.15 44.72
N LYS A 143 24.29 17.84 43.68
CA LYS A 143 24.99 19.13 43.84
C LYS A 143 24.11 20.21 44.48
N LEU A 144 22.82 20.23 44.16
CA LEU A 144 21.89 21.17 44.77
C LEU A 144 21.77 20.90 46.28
N GLN A 145 21.62 19.62 46.66
CA GLN A 145 21.54 19.22 48.07
C GLN A 145 22.82 19.58 48.84
N GLU A 146 24.00 19.31 48.27
CA GLU A 146 25.28 19.73 48.86
C GLU A 146 25.35 21.25 49.09
N GLN A 147 24.89 22.04 48.11
CA GLN A 147 24.84 23.49 48.24
C GLN A 147 23.86 23.95 49.32
N GLU A 148 22.68 23.34 49.41
CA GLU A 148 21.69 23.62 50.46
C GLU A 148 22.26 23.32 51.87
N GLU A 149 22.99 22.22 52.02
CA GLU A 149 23.67 21.87 53.28
C GLU A 149 24.77 22.89 53.65
N ILE A 150 25.58 23.31 52.68
CA ILE A 150 26.62 24.35 52.89
C ILE A 150 25.98 25.67 53.29
N ILE A 151 24.90 26.09 52.61
CA ILE A 151 24.18 27.32 52.94
C ILE A 151 23.62 27.24 54.36
N ALA A 152 22.98 26.13 54.74
CA ALA A 152 22.44 25.93 56.08
C ALA A 152 23.54 25.98 57.16
N HIS A 153 24.70 25.38 56.89
CA HIS A 153 25.87 25.45 57.76
C HIS A 153 26.38 26.90 57.92
N LEU A 154 26.58 27.61 56.82
CA LEU A 154 27.06 29.01 56.83
C LEU A 154 26.07 29.95 57.53
N GLN A 155 24.77 29.77 57.32
CA GLN A 155 23.74 30.53 58.03
C GLN A 155 23.83 30.31 59.55
N LYS A 156 24.05 29.06 59.99
CA LYS A 156 24.23 28.74 61.41
C LYS A 156 25.47 29.42 62.00
N GLU A 157 26.59 29.41 61.30
CA GLU A 157 27.82 30.09 61.72
C GLU A 157 27.64 31.61 61.76
N LEU A 158 27.01 32.22 60.74
CA LEU A 158 26.68 33.65 60.74
C LEU A 158 25.80 34.04 61.93
N CYS A 159 24.81 33.23 62.30
CA CYS A 159 24.00 33.47 63.49
C CYS A 159 24.83 33.44 64.78
N LYS A 160 25.74 32.47 64.93
CA LYS A 160 26.63 32.38 66.11
C LYS A 160 27.54 33.62 66.21
N VAL A 161 28.24 33.94 65.13
CA VAL A 161 29.14 35.11 65.06
C VAL A 161 28.36 36.40 65.31
N GLY A 162 27.14 36.52 64.76
CA GLY A 162 26.26 37.65 65.01
C GLY A 162 25.86 37.80 66.48
N ILE A 163 25.56 36.70 67.17
CA ILE A 163 25.27 36.70 68.62
C ILE A 163 26.51 37.10 69.41
N GLU A 164 27.69 36.54 69.09
CA GLU A 164 28.95 36.85 69.76
C GLU A 164 29.34 38.33 69.59
N GLU A 165 29.27 38.88 68.38
CA GLU A 165 29.58 40.29 68.14
C GLU A 165 28.57 41.22 68.82
N GLN A 166 27.27 40.88 68.80
CA GLN A 166 26.25 41.64 69.53
C GLN A 166 26.54 41.66 71.04
N GLN A 167 27.00 40.55 71.63
CA GLN A 167 27.41 40.49 73.02
C GLN A 167 28.67 41.34 73.29
N ARG A 168 29.65 41.31 72.39
CA ARG A 168 30.86 42.12 72.45
C ARG A 168 30.55 43.61 72.42
N VAL A 169 29.74 44.05 71.45
CA VAL A 169 29.26 45.44 71.32
C VAL A 169 28.45 45.86 72.54
N SER A 170 27.56 45.00 73.04
CA SER A 170 26.80 45.28 74.28
C SER A 170 27.74 45.51 75.47
N THR A 171 28.79 44.71 75.59
CA THR A 171 29.80 44.83 76.66
C THR A 171 30.62 46.10 76.52
N GLN A 172 31.10 46.41 75.31
CA GLN A 172 31.81 47.65 75.04
C GLN A 172 30.94 48.89 75.31
N ASN A 173 29.68 48.91 74.85
CA ASN A 173 28.74 50.00 75.12
C ASN A 173 28.48 50.18 76.61
N LYS A 174 28.33 49.08 77.38
CA LYS A 174 28.21 49.14 78.84
C LYS A 174 29.45 49.77 79.48
N MET A 175 30.65 49.41 79.02
CA MET A 175 31.91 49.98 79.51
C MET A 175 32.05 51.46 79.14
N PHE A 176 31.75 51.82 77.89
CA PHE A 176 31.77 53.19 77.40
C PHE A 176 30.80 54.08 78.21
N CYS A 177 29.57 53.63 78.42
CA CYS A 177 28.61 54.33 79.28
C CYS A 177 29.12 54.52 80.71
N ARG A 178 29.81 53.54 81.30
CA ARG A 178 30.43 53.69 82.64
C ARG A 178 31.56 54.72 82.62
N PHE A 179 32.39 54.73 81.57
CA PHE A 179 33.45 55.70 81.39
C PHE A 179 32.91 57.12 81.25
N CYS A 180 31.92 57.33 80.36
CA CYS A 180 31.27 58.62 80.16
C CYS A 180 30.57 59.16 81.41
N LYS A 181 30.09 58.29 82.31
CA LYS A 181 29.53 58.70 83.62
C LYS A 181 30.59 59.23 84.59
N ARG A 182 31.87 58.91 84.39
CA ARG A 182 32.99 59.21 85.31
C ARG A 182 33.89 60.36 84.82
N ALA A 183 33.68 60.84 83.59
CA ALA A 183 34.42 61.95 83.01
C ALA A 183 33.95 63.32 83.57
N PRO A 184 34.84 64.31 83.78
CA PRO A 184 34.46 65.65 84.23
C PRO A 184 33.57 66.33 83.17
N LYS A 185 32.38 66.81 83.57
CA LYS A 185 31.39 67.34 82.62
C LYS A 185 31.48 68.87 82.52
N SER A 186 31.84 69.39 81.34
CA SER A 186 31.54 70.78 80.95
C SER A 186 30.16 70.85 80.27
N LEU A 187 29.45 71.99 80.36
CA LEU A 187 28.10 72.16 79.79
C LEU A 187 28.04 71.92 78.27
N LEU A 188 29.13 72.16 77.55
CA LEU A 188 29.22 71.94 76.09
C LEU A 188 29.43 70.47 75.72
N ASP A 189 30.12 69.70 76.58
CA ASP A 189 30.39 68.27 76.37
C ASP A 189 29.15 67.40 76.64
N GLN A 190 28.27 67.82 77.55
CA GLN A 190 27.06 67.07 77.88
C GLN A 190 26.04 67.03 76.72
N HIS A 191 25.95 68.09 75.92
CA HIS A 191 25.09 68.12 74.73
C HIS A 191 25.61 67.19 73.61
N LYS A 192 26.93 67.20 73.36
CA LYS A 192 27.56 66.33 72.35
C LYS A 192 27.53 64.85 72.75
N LEU A 193 27.73 64.56 74.04
CA LEU A 193 27.71 63.20 74.56
C LEU A 193 26.32 62.54 74.43
N ASN A 194 25.23 63.30 74.67
CA ASN A 194 23.87 62.79 74.49
C ASN A 194 23.52 62.49 73.02
N GLN A 195 24.11 63.23 72.07
CA GLN A 195 23.95 62.99 70.63
C GLN A 195 24.69 61.73 70.15
N PHE A 196 25.78 61.35 70.83
CA PHE A 196 26.59 60.17 70.52
C PHE A 196 26.08 58.88 71.21
N ILE A 197 25.54 58.99 72.43
CA ILE A 197 25.00 57.86 73.21
C ILE A 197 23.61 57.43 72.71
N PHE A 198 22.83 58.36 72.15
CA PHE A 198 21.55 58.08 71.49
C PHE A 198 21.57 58.60 70.04
N PRO A 199 22.27 57.94 69.11
CA PRO A 199 22.13 58.28 67.71
C PRO A 199 20.69 57.97 67.29
N ASN A 200 20.03 58.95 66.68
CA ASN A 200 18.72 58.82 66.04
C ASN A 200 18.61 57.49 65.28
N ARG A 201 17.46 56.82 65.43
CA ARG A 201 17.01 55.57 64.78
C ARG A 201 16.90 55.65 63.24
N GLN A 202 17.80 56.34 62.54
CA GLN A 202 17.71 56.59 61.10
C GLN A 202 18.71 55.81 60.23
N TYR A 203 19.64 55.05 60.80
CA TYR A 203 20.58 54.21 60.03
C TYR A 203 20.06 52.77 59.80
N LYS A 204 18.85 52.64 59.26
CA LYS A 204 18.30 51.33 58.82
C LYS A 204 17.55 51.39 57.49
N LYS A 205 17.89 52.32 56.60
CA LYS A 205 17.23 52.44 55.28
C LYS A 205 18.16 52.49 54.06
N ASP A 206 19.47 52.40 54.22
CA ASP A 206 20.39 52.60 53.08
C ASP A 206 21.00 51.31 52.50
N GLU A 207 20.67 50.12 53.03
CA GLU A 207 21.07 48.85 52.37
C GLU A 207 20.07 48.39 51.29
N ASP A 208 18.83 48.90 51.28
CA ASP A 208 17.79 48.51 50.30
C ASP A 208 17.84 49.28 48.97
N GLN A 209 18.73 50.27 48.83
CA GLN A 209 18.79 51.15 47.66
C GLN A 209 19.91 50.77 46.66
N ALA A 210 20.96 50.06 47.09
CA ALA A 210 22.08 49.69 46.21
C ALA A 210 21.79 48.51 45.27
N GLN A 211 20.65 47.83 45.41
CA GLN A 211 20.24 46.73 44.52
C GLN A 211 19.30 47.15 43.37
N ARG A 212 18.92 48.44 43.25
CA ARG A 212 17.90 48.87 42.28
C ARG A 212 18.42 49.61 41.03
N GLU A 213 19.71 49.89 40.91
CA GLU A 213 20.28 50.63 39.77
C GLU A 213 21.12 49.79 38.78
N VAL A 214 20.85 48.49 38.66
CA VAL A 214 21.43 47.62 37.60
C VAL A 214 20.35 47.11 36.62
N LYS A 215 19.13 47.66 36.67
CA LYS A 215 18.06 47.32 35.72
C LYS A 215 17.50 48.58 35.09
N SER A 216 18.11 49.04 34.00
CA SER A 216 17.41 49.58 32.82
C SER A 216 18.33 50.48 32.01
N LYS A 217 19.17 49.87 31.17
CA LYS A 217 19.63 50.42 29.89
C LYS A 217 20.45 49.32 29.25
N GLU A 218 20.19 49.04 27.97
CA GLU A 218 20.82 48.00 27.14
C GLU A 218 20.25 46.57 27.19
N GLU A 219 18.92 46.44 27.15
CA GLU A 219 18.30 45.23 26.53
C GLU A 219 17.17 45.66 25.57
N PHE A 220 17.39 46.71 24.80
CA PHE A 220 16.59 46.93 23.60
C PHE A 220 17.27 46.20 22.43
N LEU A 221 16.56 45.19 21.92
CA LEU A 221 16.69 44.62 20.56
C LEU A 221 17.86 43.67 20.30
N ASN A 222 17.88 42.53 21.00
CA ASN A 222 18.39 41.29 20.40
C ASN A 222 17.22 40.31 20.19
N LEU A 223 16.29 40.67 19.30
CA LEU A 223 15.24 39.75 18.83
C LEU A 223 15.81 38.52 18.09
N ASP A 224 17.10 38.52 17.77
CA ASP A 224 17.81 37.41 17.13
C ASP A 224 18.45 36.40 18.11
N ALA A 225 18.37 36.61 19.42
CA ALA A 225 19.15 35.83 20.39
C ALA A 225 18.30 35.09 21.42
N THR A 226 17.48 34.13 20.98
CA THR A 226 17.28 32.91 21.76
C THR A 226 17.21 31.73 20.79
N PRO A 227 18.12 30.74 20.87
CA PRO A 227 18.14 29.58 19.96
C PRO A 227 16.78 28.90 19.81
N ASN A 228 15.96 28.97 20.86
CA ASN A 228 14.60 28.44 20.91
C ASN A 228 13.61 29.17 19.99
N TYR A 229 13.65 30.51 19.90
CA TYR A 229 12.71 31.28 19.08
C TYR A 229 12.98 31.11 17.58
N ARG A 230 14.25 31.06 17.18
CA ARG A 230 14.66 30.78 15.80
C ARG A 230 14.26 29.36 15.36
N ALA A 231 14.41 28.38 16.24
CA ALA A 231 13.95 27.01 15.99
C ALA A 231 12.43 26.94 15.83
N LEU A 232 11.67 27.66 16.66
CA LEU A 232 10.22 27.73 16.57
C LEU A 232 9.76 28.36 15.25
N LEU A 233 10.34 29.49 14.83
CA LEU A 233 10.02 30.14 13.56
C LEU A 233 10.33 29.23 12.36
N MET A 234 11.48 28.55 12.36
CA MET A 234 11.81 27.57 11.32
C MET A 234 10.83 26.39 11.30
N SER A 235 10.36 25.95 12.47
CA SER A 235 9.35 24.88 12.57
C SER A 235 8.01 25.29 11.95
N PHE A 236 7.55 26.53 12.20
CA PHE A 236 6.33 27.06 11.59
C PHE A 236 6.47 27.28 10.08
N GLN A 237 7.63 27.76 9.64
CA GLN A 237 7.92 27.91 8.22
C GLN A 237 7.91 26.55 7.51
N LYS A 238 8.50 25.52 8.12
CA LYS A 238 8.49 24.14 7.61
C LYS A 238 7.06 23.59 7.55
N GLN A 239 6.26 23.75 8.61
CA GLN A 239 4.85 23.34 8.62
C GLN A 239 4.05 24.04 7.51
N LEU A 240 4.26 25.34 7.27
CA LEU A 240 3.58 26.07 6.19
C LEU A 240 3.92 25.51 4.81
N ILE A 241 5.19 25.17 4.57
CA ILE A 241 5.64 24.58 3.30
C ILE A 241 5.03 23.19 3.11
N GLU A 242 5.10 22.34 4.14
CA GLU A 242 4.54 20.98 4.10
C GLU A 242 3.03 20.99 3.90
N THR A 243 2.31 21.90 4.57
CA THR A 243 0.85 22.02 4.44
C THR A 243 0.46 22.51 3.06
N LYS A 244 1.21 23.46 2.48
CA LYS A 244 1.01 23.89 1.09
C LYS A 244 1.21 22.76 0.09
N ALA A 245 2.30 22.01 0.21
CA ALA A 245 2.57 20.86 -0.67
C ALA A 245 1.47 19.79 -0.56
N ARG A 246 1.00 19.51 0.66
CA ARG A 246 -0.10 18.57 0.90
C ARG A 246 -1.41 19.05 0.28
N ASN A 247 -1.72 20.34 0.37
CA ASN A 247 -2.91 20.92 -0.26
C ASN A 247 -2.84 20.85 -1.79
N GLU A 248 -1.68 21.12 -2.39
CA GLU A 248 -1.47 20.96 -3.83
C GLU A 248 -1.67 19.51 -4.28
N GLN A 249 -1.15 18.55 -3.51
CA GLN A 249 -1.36 17.13 -3.78
C GLN A 249 -2.85 16.73 -3.70
N LEU A 250 -3.56 17.17 -2.65
CA LEU A 250 -4.99 16.92 -2.50
C LEU A 250 -5.82 17.57 -3.62
N LEU A 251 -5.41 18.75 -4.09
CA LEU A 251 -6.06 19.43 -5.21
C LEU A 251 -5.93 18.59 -6.50
N LEU A 252 -4.73 18.07 -6.79
CA LEU A 252 -4.48 17.19 -7.94
C LEU A 252 -5.29 15.89 -7.84
N GLU A 253 -5.33 15.28 -6.66
CA GLU A 253 -6.14 14.08 -6.41
C GLU A 253 -7.63 14.36 -6.61
N ASN A 254 -8.14 15.50 -6.12
CA ASN A 254 -9.53 15.89 -6.30
C ASN A 254 -9.88 16.09 -7.79
N ILE A 255 -8.99 16.73 -8.55
CA ILE A 255 -9.14 16.90 -10.00
C ILE A 255 -9.20 15.53 -10.70
N ASN A 256 -8.32 14.60 -10.32
CA ASN A 256 -8.31 13.25 -10.90
C ASN A 256 -9.58 12.47 -10.55
N LEU A 257 -10.00 12.48 -9.28
CA LEU A 257 -11.24 11.84 -8.84
C LEU A 257 -12.47 12.42 -9.56
N LYS A 258 -12.49 13.73 -9.81
CA LYS A 258 -13.57 14.37 -10.57
C LYS A 258 -13.60 13.89 -12.02
N LYS A 259 -12.44 13.79 -12.68
CA LYS A 259 -12.33 13.22 -14.03
C LYS A 259 -12.78 11.75 -14.06
N ASP A 260 -12.38 10.95 -13.08
CA ASP A 260 -12.78 9.55 -12.95
C ASP A 260 -14.30 9.39 -12.76
N LEU A 261 -14.93 10.32 -12.05
CA LEU A 261 -16.38 10.36 -11.90
C LEU A 261 -17.09 10.75 -13.20
N GLU A 262 -16.52 11.67 -13.98
CA GLU A 262 -17.07 12.10 -15.28
C GLU A 262 -17.02 11.00 -16.34
N ILE A 263 -15.98 10.15 -16.33
CA ILE A 263 -15.85 9.02 -17.27
C ILE A 263 -16.59 7.75 -16.81
N ARG A 264 -17.06 7.71 -15.55
CA ARG A 264 -17.72 6.53 -15.01
C ARG A 264 -19.14 6.42 -15.60
N PRO A 265 -19.50 5.29 -16.24
CA PRO A 265 -20.85 5.09 -16.74
C PRO A 265 -21.87 5.15 -15.60
N THR A 266 -22.97 5.86 -15.82
CA THR A 266 -24.07 5.88 -14.86
C THR A 266 -24.68 4.49 -14.69
N ALA A 267 -25.32 4.24 -13.54
CA ALA A 267 -25.93 2.94 -13.26
C ALA A 267 -26.98 2.52 -14.30
N GLN A 268 -27.63 3.49 -14.97
CA GLN A 268 -28.57 3.24 -16.06
C GLN A 268 -27.83 2.82 -17.35
N GLU A 269 -26.77 3.53 -17.73
CA GLU A 269 -25.92 3.18 -18.89
C GLU A 269 -25.29 1.79 -18.71
N LEU A 270 -24.79 1.49 -17.51
CA LEU A 270 -24.24 0.17 -17.20
C LEU A 270 -25.28 -0.95 -17.33
N LYS A 271 -26.53 -0.71 -16.91
CA LYS A 271 -27.64 -1.67 -17.10
C LYS A 271 -27.97 -1.85 -18.58
N LEU A 272 -27.95 -0.76 -19.35
CA LEU A 272 -28.15 -0.75 -20.80
C LEU A 272 -27.04 -1.56 -21.51
N TYR A 273 -25.77 -1.28 -21.22
CA TYR A 273 -24.63 -2.01 -21.77
C TYR A 273 -24.67 -3.49 -21.39
N LYS A 274 -25.00 -3.84 -20.13
CA LYS A 274 -25.19 -5.24 -19.73
C LYS A 274 -26.31 -5.92 -20.53
N HIS A 275 -27.42 -5.24 -20.76
CA HIS A 275 -28.52 -5.80 -21.55
C HIS A 275 -28.13 -5.98 -23.02
N GLN A 276 -27.44 -5.00 -23.61
CA GLN A 276 -26.93 -5.07 -24.98
C GLN A 276 -25.92 -6.20 -25.16
N VAL A 277 -24.96 -6.34 -24.24
CA VAL A 277 -23.99 -7.45 -24.23
C VAL A 277 -24.72 -8.79 -24.17
N LYS A 278 -25.69 -8.94 -23.26
CA LYS A 278 -26.48 -10.18 -23.14
C LYS A 278 -27.30 -10.49 -24.40
N LYS A 279 -27.76 -9.46 -25.11
CA LYS A 279 -28.46 -9.63 -26.40
C LYS A 279 -27.48 -10.07 -27.48
N LEU A 280 -26.31 -9.43 -27.58
CA LEU A 280 -25.26 -9.79 -28.53
C LEU A 280 -24.72 -11.21 -28.29
N GLU A 281 -24.51 -11.60 -27.03
CA GLU A 281 -24.14 -12.97 -26.63
C GLU A 281 -25.17 -13.99 -27.13
N LYS A 282 -26.46 -13.73 -26.93
CA LYS A 282 -27.54 -14.59 -27.43
C LYS A 282 -27.56 -14.67 -28.96
N THR A 283 -27.33 -13.56 -29.65
CA THR A 283 -27.28 -13.56 -31.11
C THR A 283 -26.08 -14.36 -31.60
N LEU A 284 -24.90 -14.14 -31.01
CA LEU A 284 -23.68 -14.87 -31.34
C LEU A 284 -23.84 -16.38 -31.09
N GLN A 285 -24.47 -16.76 -29.99
CA GLN A 285 -24.73 -18.16 -29.64
C GLN A 285 -25.69 -18.84 -30.64
N LYS A 286 -26.63 -18.08 -31.23
CA LYS A 286 -27.50 -18.53 -32.32
C LYS A 286 -26.82 -18.56 -33.70
N THR A 287 -25.74 -17.81 -33.90
CA THR A 287 -24.98 -17.82 -35.16
C THR A 287 -23.89 -18.90 -35.16
N ILE A 288 -23.56 -19.46 -34.00
CA ILE A 288 -22.56 -20.54 -33.82
C ILE A 288 -23.22 -21.94 -33.81
N GLN A 289 -24.55 -22.03 -33.66
CA GLN A 289 -25.34 -23.24 -33.92
C GLN A 289 -25.85 -23.24 -35.36
#